data_AF-A0A9C7QRF2-F1
#
_entry.id   AF-A0A9C7QRF2-F1
#
_cell.length_a   1.000
_cell.length_b   1.000
_cell.length_c   1.000
_cell.angle_alpha   90.00
_cell.angle_beta   90.00
_cell.angle_gamma   90.00
#
_symmetry.space_group_name_H-M   'P 1'
#
loop_
_entity.id
_entity.type
_entity.pdbx_description
1 polymer ?
#
loop_
_entity_poly.entity_id
_entity_poly.type
_entity_poly.pdbx_seq_one_letter_code
_entity_poly.pdbx_strand_id
1 'polypeptide(L)'
;MSDSMLKFGLDVYINDHPMGFCYGDEVIGPLPEIRTLEQIRRSLRDPDCSGPEQVYAIAMDVAKQQHLAELKKRMLLFGIVTYAKGQLGQEPVRSQGHVHRISTHSGWSPPELYEIWQGKAIIYMQERVEHEPGRCFAVHAGPGEKVLVPPGWAHATISADPSQPLTFAAWCDREYGFEYDAVREYKGLAWYPLLQGNNIIWQQNPRYQSGRLHAIGPRQYHEFGLSDDPLYLQFETDPARFQFISKPGSVAEKWQRFEP
;
A
#
# COMPACT_ATOMS: atom_id res chain seq x y z
N MET A 1 -16.26 -19.17 -4.89
CA MET A 1 -15.03 -19.94 -4.66
C MET A 1 -13.96 -18.91 -4.43
N SER A 2 -13.23 -18.95 -3.31
CA SER A 2 -12.13 -18.03 -3.07
C SER A 2 -11.01 -18.37 -4.05
N ASP A 3 -10.61 -17.40 -4.87
CA ASP A 3 -9.48 -17.60 -5.76
C ASP A 3 -8.21 -17.72 -4.90
N SER A 4 -7.49 -18.82 -5.07
CA SER A 4 -6.16 -18.97 -4.46
C SER A 4 -5.18 -18.00 -5.11
N MET A 5 -4.38 -17.33 -4.30
CA MET A 5 -3.32 -16.43 -4.73
C MET A 5 -2.00 -17.15 -5.02
N LEU A 6 -2.02 -18.47 -5.20
CA LEU A 6 -0.87 -19.30 -5.55
C LEU A 6 -0.09 -18.78 -6.77
N LYS A 7 -0.77 -18.16 -7.73
CA LYS A 7 -0.14 -17.52 -8.90
C LYS A 7 0.82 -16.38 -8.52
N PHE A 8 0.70 -15.82 -7.32
CA PHE A 8 1.60 -14.81 -6.75
C PHE A 8 2.65 -15.41 -5.79
N GLY A 9 2.74 -16.73 -5.71
CA GLY A 9 3.74 -17.45 -4.91
C GLY A 9 3.32 -17.81 -3.49
N LEU A 10 2.09 -17.50 -3.08
CA LEU A 10 1.57 -17.81 -1.74
C LEU A 10 0.21 -18.51 -1.82
N ASP A 11 0.04 -19.62 -1.11
CA ASP A 11 -1.27 -20.28 -0.97
C ASP A 11 -2.13 -19.55 0.05
N VAL A 12 -2.77 -18.48 -0.41
CA VAL A 12 -3.65 -17.60 0.37
C VAL A 12 -4.99 -17.50 -0.33
N TYR A 13 -6.06 -17.61 0.43
CA TYR A 13 -7.44 -17.47 -0.03
C TYR A 13 -8.03 -16.18 0.53
N ILE A 14 -8.61 -15.36 -0.33
CA ILE A 14 -9.29 -14.12 0.06
C ILE A 14 -10.75 -14.43 0.38
N ASN A 15 -11.21 -13.93 1.53
CA ASN A 15 -12.61 -14.07 1.96
C ASN A 15 -13.26 -12.68 2.04
N ASP A 16 -14.48 -12.58 1.50
CA ASP A 16 -15.28 -11.36 1.63
C ASP A 16 -16.11 -11.36 2.93
N HIS A 17 -16.54 -12.55 3.40
CA HIS A 17 -17.43 -12.71 4.56
C HIS A 17 -17.06 -13.96 5.38
N PRO A 18 -16.44 -13.81 6.56
CA PRO A 18 -15.89 -12.55 7.09
C PRO A 18 -14.74 -12.03 6.20
N MET A 19 -14.55 -10.71 6.17
CA MET A 19 -13.46 -10.10 5.41
C MET A 19 -12.10 -10.57 5.96
N GLY A 20 -11.21 -11.03 5.09
CA GLY A 20 -9.86 -11.41 5.50
C GLY A 20 -9.28 -12.53 4.66
N PHE A 21 -8.51 -13.40 5.31
CA PHE A 21 -7.64 -14.37 4.65
C PHE A 21 -7.69 -15.74 5.31
N CYS A 22 -7.55 -16.79 4.51
CA CYS A 22 -7.16 -18.12 4.97
C CYS A 22 -5.81 -18.50 4.37
N TYR A 23 -5.01 -19.20 5.14
CA TYR A 23 -3.67 -19.64 4.76
C TYR A 23 -3.67 -21.14 4.50
N GLY A 24 -3.03 -21.57 3.41
CA GLY A 24 -2.76 -22.98 3.15
C GLY A 24 -1.73 -23.56 4.13
N ASP A 25 -1.54 -24.88 4.12
CA ASP A 25 -0.78 -25.61 5.14
C ASP A 25 0.66 -25.12 5.33
N GLU A 26 1.30 -24.64 4.26
CA GLU A 26 2.70 -24.15 4.30
C GLU A 26 2.82 -22.65 4.55
N VAL A 27 1.71 -21.92 4.58
CA VAL A 27 1.66 -20.47 4.77
C VAL A 27 1.19 -20.14 6.18
N ILE A 28 1.87 -19.21 6.82
CA ILE A 28 1.50 -18.63 8.11
C ILE A 28 1.16 -17.17 7.92
N GLY A 29 0.29 -16.67 8.78
CA GLY A 29 -0.05 -15.27 8.90
C GLY A 29 -0.88 -15.04 10.15
N PRO A 30 -0.97 -13.80 10.65
CA PRO A 30 -1.78 -13.49 11.80
C PRO A 30 -3.28 -13.54 11.45
N LEU A 31 -4.11 -13.40 12.49
CA LEU A 31 -5.50 -12.99 12.27
C LEU A 31 -5.53 -11.61 11.61
N PRO A 32 -6.40 -11.40 10.61
CA PRO A 32 -6.52 -10.11 9.96
C PRO A 32 -7.00 -9.04 10.94
N GLU A 33 -6.34 -7.89 10.91
CA GLU A 33 -6.80 -6.69 11.57
C GLU A 33 -7.78 -5.95 10.67
N ILE A 34 -9.00 -5.72 11.18
CA ILE A 34 -10.06 -5.03 10.44
C ILE A 34 -10.01 -3.53 10.74
N ARG A 35 -9.98 -2.72 9.68
CA ARG A 35 -10.12 -1.27 9.74
C ARG A 35 -11.53 -0.88 9.39
N THR A 36 -12.21 -0.25 10.34
CA THR A 36 -13.61 0.16 10.18
C THR A 36 -13.74 1.57 9.64
N LEU A 37 -14.93 1.90 9.12
CA LEU A 37 -15.23 3.25 8.65
C LEU A 37 -15.00 4.27 9.76
N GLU A 38 -15.47 3.95 10.97
CA GLU A 38 -15.34 4.80 12.15
C GLU A 38 -13.88 5.15 12.46
N GLN A 39 -12.97 4.18 12.33
CA GLN A 39 -11.54 4.39 12.59
C GLN A 39 -10.88 5.32 11.56
N ILE A 40 -11.39 5.39 10.33
CA ILE A 40 -10.77 6.17 9.25
C ILE A 40 -11.42 7.53 8.99
N ARG A 41 -12.61 7.82 9.57
CA ARG A 41 -13.40 9.06 9.31
C ARG A 41 -12.57 10.34 9.34
N ARG A 42 -11.62 10.45 10.28
CA ARG A 42 -10.79 11.66 10.47
C ARG A 42 -9.87 11.99 9.28
N SER A 43 -9.64 11.01 8.40
CA SER A 43 -8.83 11.18 7.19
C SER A 43 -9.65 11.43 5.92
N LEU A 44 -10.98 11.32 6.01
CA LEU A 44 -11.91 11.50 4.89
C LEU A 44 -12.20 12.97 4.65
N ARG A 45 -12.50 13.33 3.41
CA ARG A 45 -12.97 14.66 3.03
C ARG A 45 -14.32 14.96 3.68
N ASP A 46 -15.20 13.96 3.67
CA ASP A 46 -16.49 13.97 4.36
C ASP A 46 -16.49 12.92 5.50
N PRO A 47 -16.20 13.33 6.74
CA PRO A 47 -16.16 12.43 7.89
C PRO A 47 -17.50 11.78 8.21
N ASP A 48 -18.63 12.36 7.79
CA ASP A 48 -19.97 11.88 8.11
C ASP A 48 -20.55 10.96 7.02
N CYS A 49 -19.73 10.63 6.01
CA CYS A 49 -20.14 9.80 4.90
C CYS A 49 -20.61 8.40 5.32
N SER A 50 -21.44 7.79 4.47
CA SER A 50 -21.79 6.37 4.54
C SER A 50 -20.83 5.53 3.70
N GLY A 51 -20.74 4.24 4.01
CA GLY A 51 -19.87 3.29 3.31
C GLY A 51 -19.90 1.93 4.00
N PRO A 52 -19.08 0.97 3.53
CA PRO A 52 -18.93 -0.32 4.20
C PRO A 52 -18.39 -0.13 5.63
N GLU A 53 -18.97 -0.86 6.59
CA GLU A 53 -18.55 -0.82 8.00
C GLU A 53 -17.10 -1.30 8.16
N GLN A 54 -16.77 -2.43 7.54
CA GLN A 54 -15.41 -2.94 7.41
C GLN A 54 -14.84 -2.44 6.09
N VAL A 55 -13.87 -1.53 6.16
CA VAL A 55 -13.33 -0.86 4.97
C VAL A 55 -12.22 -1.71 4.36
N TYR A 56 -11.32 -2.23 5.19
CA TYR A 56 -10.25 -3.12 4.74
C TYR A 56 -9.74 -4.02 5.86
N ALA A 57 -9.17 -5.16 5.48
CA ALA A 57 -8.51 -6.11 6.36
C ALA A 57 -7.02 -6.20 6.00
N ILE A 58 -6.16 -6.23 7.03
CA ILE A 58 -4.71 -6.31 6.88
C ILE A 58 -4.20 -7.55 7.63
N ALA A 59 -3.36 -8.35 7.00
CA ALA A 59 -2.52 -9.32 7.68
C ALA A 59 -1.05 -9.00 7.39
N MET A 60 -0.33 -8.55 8.42
CA MET A 60 1.11 -8.30 8.37
C MET A 60 1.87 -9.54 8.81
N ASP A 61 3.03 -9.83 8.23
CA ASP A 61 3.85 -11.01 8.56
C ASP A 61 3.33 -12.32 8.00
N VAL A 62 2.79 -12.27 6.77
CA VAL A 62 2.42 -13.47 6.00
C VAL A 62 3.66 -14.05 5.33
N ALA A 63 3.87 -15.35 5.47
CA ALA A 63 5.03 -16.02 4.87
C ALA A 63 4.81 -17.51 4.69
N LYS A 64 5.55 -18.14 3.77
CA LYS A 64 5.80 -19.58 3.88
C LYS A 64 6.62 -19.87 5.13
N GLN A 65 6.27 -20.92 5.86
CA GLN A 65 6.89 -21.27 7.15
C GLN A 65 8.42 -21.33 7.07
N GLN A 66 8.96 -21.94 6.01
CA GLN A 66 10.40 -22.09 5.79
C GLN A 66 11.16 -20.75 5.61
N HIS A 67 10.47 -19.67 5.22
CA HIS A 67 11.08 -18.36 4.95
C HIS A 67 11.06 -17.42 6.15
N LEU A 68 10.32 -17.75 7.21
CA LEU A 68 10.13 -16.87 8.37
C LEU A 68 11.46 -16.46 9.02
N ALA A 69 12.39 -17.40 9.16
CA ALA A 69 13.70 -17.13 9.77
C ALA A 69 14.53 -16.13 8.94
N GLU A 70 14.52 -16.27 7.62
CA GLU A 70 15.26 -15.38 6.72
C GLU A 70 14.62 -13.98 6.68
N LEU A 71 13.28 -13.91 6.65
CA LEU A 71 12.55 -12.63 6.74
C LEU A 71 12.88 -11.87 8.03
N LYS A 72 12.88 -12.56 9.18
CA LYS A 72 13.26 -11.97 10.47
C LYS A 72 14.70 -11.48 10.47
N LYS A 73 15.64 -12.30 9.97
CA LYS A 73 17.07 -11.93 9.87
C LYS A 73 17.27 -10.66 9.03
N ARG A 74 16.47 -10.47 7.97
CA ARG A 74 16.57 -9.33 7.07
C ARG A 74 15.77 -8.11 7.50
N MET A 75 15.05 -8.19 8.62
CA MET A 75 14.09 -7.16 9.05
C MET A 75 13.02 -6.87 7.99
N LEU A 76 12.60 -7.91 7.26
CA LEU A 76 11.55 -7.82 6.24
C LEU A 76 10.25 -8.43 6.76
N LEU A 77 9.15 -7.89 6.26
CA LEU A 77 7.79 -8.36 6.50
C LEU A 77 7.01 -8.28 5.18
N PHE A 78 6.17 -9.29 4.92
CA PHE A 78 5.24 -9.28 3.80
C PHE A 78 3.82 -9.11 4.34
N GLY A 79 3.12 -8.09 3.86
CA GLY A 79 1.74 -7.81 4.21
C GLY A 79 0.82 -8.18 3.06
N ILE A 80 -0.40 -8.63 3.39
CA ILE A 80 -1.51 -8.74 2.45
C ILE A 80 -2.68 -7.90 2.95
N VAL A 81 -3.36 -7.26 2.01
CA VAL A 81 -4.44 -6.32 2.32
C VAL A 81 -5.58 -6.51 1.34
N THR A 82 -6.81 -6.53 1.84
CA THR A 82 -8.02 -6.56 1.02
C THR A 82 -9.00 -5.49 1.42
N TYR A 83 -9.54 -4.77 0.45
CA TYR A 83 -10.46 -3.65 0.60
C TYR A 83 -11.87 -4.09 0.20
N ALA A 84 -12.87 -3.59 0.91
CA ALA A 84 -14.26 -3.73 0.50
C ALA A 84 -14.48 -3.13 -0.91
N LYS A 85 -15.40 -3.76 -1.66
CA LYS A 85 -16.03 -3.10 -2.82
C LYS A 85 -16.94 -1.96 -2.36
N GLY A 86 -17.22 -1.02 -3.26
CA GLY A 86 -18.10 0.12 -3.03
C GLY A 86 -17.34 1.43 -2.87
N GLN A 87 -17.88 2.33 -2.05
CA GLN A 87 -17.40 3.70 -1.90
C GLN A 87 -17.69 4.25 -0.50
N LEU A 88 -17.02 5.36 -0.17
CA LEU A 88 -17.13 6.14 1.06
C LEU A 88 -17.75 7.50 0.71
N GLY A 89 -19.08 7.62 0.77
CA GLY A 89 -19.81 8.79 0.29
C GLY A 89 -19.55 9.02 -1.20
N GLN A 90 -18.71 10.01 -1.53
CA GLN A 90 -18.26 10.31 -2.89
C GLN A 90 -16.81 9.87 -3.16
N GLU A 91 -16.08 9.40 -2.15
CA GLU A 91 -14.71 8.91 -2.30
C GLU A 91 -14.70 7.40 -2.58
N PRO A 92 -13.71 6.86 -3.30
CA PRO A 92 -13.47 5.43 -3.31
C PRO A 92 -13.09 4.89 -1.93
N VAL A 93 -13.20 3.57 -1.74
CA VAL A 93 -12.61 2.89 -0.59
C VAL A 93 -11.10 3.08 -0.60
N ARG A 94 -10.51 3.54 0.50
CA ARG A 94 -9.07 3.86 0.60
C ARG A 94 -8.51 3.69 2.01
N SER A 95 -7.19 3.61 2.15
CA SER A 95 -6.53 3.80 3.44
C SER A 95 -6.53 5.27 3.90
N GLN A 96 -6.22 5.46 5.19
CA GLN A 96 -6.13 6.79 5.82
C GLN A 96 -5.05 7.69 5.19
N GLY A 97 -4.01 7.08 4.61
CA GLY A 97 -2.77 7.76 4.27
C GLY A 97 -1.82 7.88 5.46
N HIS A 98 -0.53 7.64 5.23
CA HIS A 98 0.49 7.69 6.29
C HIS A 98 1.88 7.92 5.72
N VAL A 99 2.81 8.31 6.60
CA VAL A 99 4.26 8.23 6.37
C VAL A 99 4.81 7.10 7.22
N HIS A 100 5.77 6.35 6.72
CA HIS A 100 6.46 5.37 7.55
C HIS A 100 7.36 6.05 8.59
N ARG A 101 7.23 5.63 9.84
CA ARG A 101 8.13 6.04 10.92
C ARG A 101 9.57 5.63 10.57
N ILE A 102 10.54 6.47 10.96
CA ILE A 102 11.95 6.12 10.86
C ILE A 102 12.23 4.84 11.67
N SER A 103 12.69 3.82 10.98
CA SER A 103 13.09 2.54 11.59
C SER A 103 14.36 2.73 12.41
N THR A 104 14.41 2.08 13.57
CA THR A 104 15.51 2.23 14.53
C THR A 104 16.76 1.50 14.07
N HIS A 105 16.63 0.40 13.32
CA HIS A 105 17.77 -0.37 12.84
C HIS A 105 18.41 0.20 11.58
N SER A 106 17.62 0.85 10.71
CA SER A 106 18.14 1.42 9.46
C SER A 106 18.46 2.91 9.56
N GLY A 107 17.76 3.65 10.45
CA GLY A 107 17.85 5.10 10.52
C GLY A 107 17.10 5.82 9.38
N TRP A 108 16.30 5.10 8.59
CA TRP A 108 15.53 5.62 7.47
C TRP A 108 14.04 5.36 7.66
N SER A 109 13.19 6.22 7.10
CA SER A 109 11.80 5.89 6.82
C SER A 109 11.78 4.86 5.68
N PRO A 110 11.29 3.63 5.89
CA PRO A 110 11.39 2.58 4.88
C PRO A 110 10.51 2.87 3.65
N PRO A 111 10.93 2.48 2.43
CA PRO A 111 10.06 2.43 1.27
C PRO A 111 9.02 1.31 1.43
N GLU A 112 8.05 1.26 0.52
CA GLU A 112 7.08 0.17 0.44
C GLU A 112 6.91 -0.28 -1.01
N LEU A 113 6.94 -1.59 -1.23
CA LEU A 113 6.81 -2.17 -2.57
C LEU A 113 5.53 -2.99 -2.66
N TYR A 114 4.58 -2.49 -3.44
CA TYR A 114 3.26 -3.08 -3.66
C TYR A 114 3.29 -4.06 -4.84
N GLU A 115 2.44 -5.09 -4.77
CA GLU A 115 2.02 -5.90 -5.92
C GLU A 115 0.50 -6.09 -5.87
N ILE A 116 -0.18 -5.69 -6.94
CA ILE A 116 -1.64 -5.79 -7.00
C ILE A 116 -2.04 -7.20 -7.40
N TRP A 117 -2.97 -7.80 -6.64
CA TRP A 117 -3.42 -9.18 -6.87
C TRP A 117 -4.80 -9.26 -7.51
N GLN A 118 -5.68 -8.32 -7.16
CA GLN A 118 -7.05 -8.24 -7.65
C GLN A 118 -7.53 -6.79 -7.67
N GLY A 119 -8.39 -6.45 -8.64
CA GLY A 119 -9.03 -5.13 -8.72
C GLY A 119 -8.15 -4.08 -9.41
N LYS A 120 -8.47 -2.80 -9.14
CA LYS A 120 -7.73 -1.65 -9.68
C LYS A 120 -7.25 -0.79 -8.53
N ALA A 121 -5.95 -0.66 -8.39
CA ALA A 121 -5.32 0.19 -7.40
C ALA A 121 -4.99 1.56 -7.99
N ILE A 122 -5.06 2.58 -7.14
CA ILE A 122 -4.24 3.76 -7.28
C ILE A 122 -3.38 3.85 -6.02
N ILE A 123 -2.06 3.85 -6.19
CA ILE A 123 -1.13 4.18 -5.12
C ILE A 123 -0.85 5.69 -5.23
N TYR A 124 -1.51 6.46 -4.37
CA TYR A 124 -1.26 7.89 -4.25
C TYR A 124 -0.05 8.11 -3.36
N MET A 125 0.85 9.01 -3.74
CA MET A 125 1.99 9.39 -2.92
C MET A 125 2.38 10.87 -3.08
N GLN A 126 2.89 11.47 -2.01
CA GLN A 126 3.42 12.84 -1.99
C GLN A 126 4.71 12.92 -1.17
N GLU A 127 5.62 13.81 -1.58
CA GLU A 127 6.94 13.97 -0.95
C GLU A 127 6.89 14.39 0.51
N ARG A 128 5.89 15.21 0.85
CA ARG A 128 5.85 15.98 2.11
C ARG A 128 4.44 16.03 2.65
N VAL A 129 4.30 16.05 3.98
CA VAL A 129 3.00 16.17 4.67
C VAL A 129 2.71 17.59 5.18
N GLU A 130 3.68 18.49 5.01
CA GLU A 130 3.57 19.93 5.30
C GLU A 130 2.79 20.69 4.22
N HIS A 131 2.50 21.97 4.48
CA HIS A 131 1.74 22.85 3.58
C HIS A 131 2.19 22.82 2.11
N GLU A 132 3.49 22.65 1.83
CA GLU A 132 3.99 22.40 0.48
C GLU A 132 4.23 20.89 0.27
N PRO A 133 3.32 20.16 -0.40
CA PRO A 133 3.37 18.71 -0.49
C PRO A 133 4.46 18.17 -1.43
N GLY A 134 5.15 19.06 -2.15
CA GLY A 134 6.11 18.70 -3.19
C GLY A 134 5.44 18.01 -4.37
N ARG A 135 6.15 17.05 -4.97
CA ARG A 135 5.60 16.25 -6.08
C ARG A 135 4.54 15.28 -5.54
N CYS A 136 3.40 15.22 -6.25
CA CYS A 136 2.30 14.31 -5.96
C CYS A 136 2.06 13.39 -7.16
N PHE A 137 1.94 12.09 -6.92
CA PHE A 137 1.69 11.09 -7.96
C PHE A 137 0.48 10.22 -7.59
N ALA A 138 -0.25 9.80 -8.63
CA ALA A 138 -1.29 8.79 -8.56
C ALA A 138 -0.93 7.69 -9.56
N VAL A 139 -0.39 6.57 -9.08
CA VAL A 139 0.06 5.46 -9.92
C VAL A 139 -1.07 4.44 -10.05
N HIS A 140 -1.64 4.32 -11.25
CA HIS A 140 -2.74 3.40 -11.55
C HIS A 140 -2.20 2.01 -11.86
N ALA A 141 -2.50 1.02 -11.03
CA ALA A 141 -1.99 -0.34 -11.17
C ALA A 141 -3.10 -1.41 -11.10
N GLY A 142 -2.94 -2.47 -11.88
CA GLY A 142 -3.79 -3.67 -11.93
C GLY A 142 -3.02 -4.95 -11.63
N PRO A 143 -3.68 -6.12 -11.72
CA PRO A 143 -3.10 -7.40 -11.27
C PRO A 143 -1.73 -7.72 -11.88
N GLY A 144 -0.75 -8.06 -11.04
CA GLY A 144 0.63 -8.36 -11.39
C GLY A 144 1.57 -7.14 -11.43
N GLU A 145 1.01 -5.94 -11.52
CA GLU A 145 1.78 -4.71 -11.55
C GLU A 145 2.29 -4.33 -10.16
N LYS A 146 3.46 -3.70 -10.15
CA LYS A 146 4.20 -3.35 -8.94
C LYS A 146 4.34 -1.84 -8.85
N VAL A 147 4.27 -1.31 -7.63
CA VAL A 147 4.46 0.13 -7.38
C VAL A 147 5.38 0.29 -6.19
N LEU A 148 6.44 1.08 -6.35
CA LEU A 148 7.41 1.38 -5.30
C LEU A 148 7.18 2.78 -4.75
N VAL A 149 6.80 2.87 -3.47
CA VAL A 149 6.78 4.12 -2.72
C VAL A 149 8.16 4.38 -2.14
N PRO A 150 8.79 5.53 -2.41
CA PRO A 150 10.14 5.82 -1.93
C PRO A 150 10.18 6.16 -0.42
N PRO A 151 11.37 6.11 0.21
CA PRO A 151 11.58 6.46 1.61
C PRO A 151 11.01 7.83 1.99
N GLY A 152 10.27 7.92 3.10
CA GLY A 152 9.80 9.18 3.69
C GLY A 152 8.57 9.81 3.03
N TRP A 153 8.02 9.20 1.98
CA TRP A 153 6.85 9.77 1.30
C TRP A 153 5.54 9.35 1.97
N ALA A 154 4.62 10.30 2.05
CA ALA A 154 3.27 10.01 2.48
C ALA A 154 2.52 9.32 1.35
N HIS A 155 1.76 8.28 1.66
CA HIS A 155 1.06 7.52 0.64
C HIS A 155 -0.25 6.93 1.15
N ALA A 156 -1.17 6.68 0.22
CA ALA A 156 -2.45 6.02 0.46
C ALA A 156 -2.79 5.10 -0.73
N THR A 157 -3.44 3.99 -0.41
CA THR A 157 -3.92 3.04 -1.42
C THR A 157 -5.41 3.27 -1.62
N ILE A 158 -5.84 3.29 -2.87
CA ILE A 158 -7.20 3.61 -3.28
C ILE A 158 -7.73 2.48 -4.15
N SER A 159 -8.92 1.96 -3.82
CA SER A 159 -9.68 1.03 -4.65
C SER A 159 -10.42 1.80 -5.74
N ALA A 160 -9.87 1.79 -6.96
CA ALA A 160 -10.34 2.62 -8.06
C ALA A 160 -11.55 2.04 -8.81
N ASP A 161 -12.02 0.85 -8.43
CA ASP A 161 -13.19 0.19 -9.02
C ASP A 161 -14.22 -0.14 -7.94
N PRO A 162 -15.34 0.59 -7.85
CA PRO A 162 -16.33 0.37 -6.79
C PRO A 162 -17.10 -0.95 -6.95
N SER A 163 -17.01 -1.61 -8.11
CA SER A 163 -17.77 -2.84 -8.39
C SER A 163 -17.12 -4.12 -7.86
N GLN A 164 -15.84 -4.06 -7.50
CA GLN A 164 -15.04 -5.22 -7.07
C GLN A 164 -14.12 -4.85 -5.89
N PRO A 165 -13.73 -5.83 -5.05
CA PRO A 165 -12.72 -5.61 -4.03
C PRO A 165 -11.34 -5.36 -4.65
N LEU A 166 -10.47 -4.73 -3.88
CA LEU A 166 -9.05 -4.56 -4.21
C LEU A 166 -8.24 -5.42 -3.24
N THR A 167 -7.36 -6.28 -3.77
CA THR A 167 -6.41 -7.04 -2.95
C THR A 167 -5.00 -6.83 -3.48
N PHE A 168 -4.06 -6.62 -2.58
CA PHE A 168 -2.66 -6.43 -2.90
C PHE A 168 -1.78 -6.97 -1.78
N ALA A 169 -0.51 -7.18 -2.11
CA ALA A 169 0.54 -7.45 -1.15
C ALA A 169 1.56 -6.32 -1.12
N ALA A 170 2.32 -6.24 -0.03
CA ALA A 170 3.37 -5.25 0.14
C ALA A 170 4.59 -5.83 0.88
N TRP A 171 5.80 -5.50 0.39
CA TRP A 171 7.03 -5.63 1.18
C TRP A 171 7.21 -4.40 2.06
N CYS A 172 7.39 -4.63 3.36
CA CYS A 172 7.62 -3.60 4.36
C CYS A 172 8.84 -3.94 5.23
N ASP A 173 9.35 -2.92 5.92
CA ASP A 173 10.27 -3.12 7.03
C ASP A 173 9.56 -3.79 8.22
N ARG A 174 10.23 -4.66 8.96
CA ARG A 174 9.64 -5.38 10.10
C ARG A 174 9.33 -4.47 11.30
N GLU A 175 10.04 -3.35 11.46
CA GLU A 175 9.71 -2.31 12.44
C GLU A 175 8.68 -1.30 11.90
N TYR A 176 7.84 -1.71 10.94
CA TYR A 176 6.81 -0.86 10.37
C TYR A 176 6.06 -0.11 11.47
N GLY A 177 5.87 1.18 11.20
CA GLY A 177 5.22 2.12 12.08
C GLY A 177 4.76 3.29 11.25
N PHE A 178 3.72 3.96 11.70
CA PHE A 178 3.02 4.94 10.89
C PHE A 178 2.93 6.27 11.64
N GLU A 179 3.29 7.34 10.96
CA GLU A 179 3.08 8.71 11.42
C GLU A 179 1.83 9.26 10.75
N TYR A 180 0.78 9.46 11.56
CA TYR A 180 -0.53 9.92 11.10
C TYR A 180 -0.82 11.39 11.43
N ASP A 181 -0.05 11.99 12.34
CA ASP A 181 -0.45 13.25 12.97
C ASP A 181 -0.51 14.41 11.96
N ALA A 182 0.54 14.56 11.15
CA ALA A 182 0.54 15.56 10.07
C ALA A 182 -0.56 15.30 9.03
N VAL A 183 -0.76 14.05 8.60
CA VAL A 183 -1.85 13.72 7.66
C VAL A 183 -3.21 14.08 8.25
N ARG A 184 -3.43 13.85 9.54
CA ARG A 184 -4.69 14.19 10.24
C ARG A 184 -4.88 15.69 10.40
N GLU A 185 -3.83 16.43 10.72
CA GLU A 185 -3.84 17.90 10.83
C GLU A 185 -4.28 18.57 9.52
N TYR A 186 -3.81 18.03 8.40
CA TYR A 186 -4.16 18.48 7.06
C TYR A 186 -5.42 17.79 6.48
N LYS A 187 -6.15 17.03 7.32
CA LYS A 187 -7.40 16.31 6.98
C LYS A 187 -7.25 15.36 5.77
N GLY A 188 -6.13 14.66 5.69
CA GLY A 188 -5.78 13.79 4.58
C GLY A 188 -4.65 14.38 3.74
N LEU A 189 -4.49 13.84 2.54
CA LEU A 189 -3.39 14.17 1.62
C LEU A 189 -3.78 15.35 0.70
N ALA A 190 -2.84 15.79 -0.14
CA ALA A 190 -2.98 16.99 -0.96
C ALA A 190 -4.07 16.92 -2.04
N TRP A 191 -4.51 15.71 -2.39
CA TRP A 191 -5.60 15.48 -3.35
C TRP A 191 -6.57 14.43 -2.83
N TYR A 192 -7.86 14.75 -2.84
CA TYR A 192 -8.93 13.81 -2.56
C TYR A 192 -9.38 13.11 -3.85
N PRO A 193 -9.41 11.77 -3.89
CA PRO A 193 -10.03 11.04 -4.97
C PRO A 193 -11.55 11.09 -4.83
N LEU A 194 -12.26 11.43 -5.89
CA LEU A 194 -13.72 11.36 -5.94
C LEU A 194 -14.16 10.44 -7.07
N LEU A 195 -15.17 9.63 -6.81
CA LEU A 195 -15.81 8.80 -7.81
C LEU A 195 -16.78 9.64 -8.65
N GLN A 196 -16.59 9.61 -9.96
CA GLN A 196 -17.53 10.12 -10.95
C GLN A 196 -17.86 8.99 -11.92
N GLY A 197 -18.95 8.27 -11.63
CA GLY A 197 -19.23 6.99 -12.28
C GLY A 197 -18.15 5.97 -11.92
N ASN A 198 -17.50 5.38 -12.94
CA ASN A 198 -16.41 4.42 -12.77
C ASN A 198 -15.01 5.06 -12.84
N ASN A 199 -14.92 6.39 -12.87
CA ASN A 199 -13.67 7.12 -12.99
C ASN A 199 -13.34 7.85 -11.69
N ILE A 200 -12.05 8.05 -11.44
CA ILE A 200 -11.56 8.92 -10.37
C ILE A 200 -11.28 10.31 -10.93
N ILE A 201 -11.87 11.32 -10.30
CA ILE A 201 -11.48 12.72 -10.47
C ILE A 201 -10.80 13.20 -9.19
N TRP A 202 -9.93 14.19 -9.31
CA TRP A 202 -9.12 14.68 -8.20
C TRP A 202 -9.54 16.06 -7.77
N GLN A 203 -9.91 16.20 -6.50
CA GLN A 203 -10.16 17.48 -5.88
C GLN A 203 -8.95 17.88 -5.03
N GLN A 204 -8.38 19.06 -5.27
CA GLN A 204 -7.30 19.57 -4.44
C GLN A 204 -7.78 19.78 -2.99
N ASN A 205 -6.97 19.37 -2.02
CA ASN A 205 -7.16 19.69 -0.63
C ASN A 205 -6.71 21.14 -0.36
N PRO A 206 -7.61 22.05 0.06
CA PRO A 206 -7.28 23.46 0.26
C PRO A 206 -6.33 23.73 1.44
N ARG A 207 -5.98 22.71 2.23
CA ARG A 207 -4.97 22.82 3.31
C ARG A 207 -3.54 22.74 2.81
N TYR A 208 -3.34 22.37 1.55
CA TYR A 208 -2.05 22.34 0.90
C TYR A 208 -1.95 23.44 -0.15
N GLN A 209 -0.74 23.94 -0.35
CA GLN A 209 -0.39 24.79 -1.48
C GLN A 209 -0.77 24.10 -2.79
N SER A 210 -1.34 24.87 -3.73
CA SER A 210 -1.66 24.37 -5.06
C SER A 210 -0.43 23.83 -5.78
N GLY A 211 -0.62 22.66 -6.39
CA GLY A 211 0.41 21.95 -7.11
C GLY A 211 -0.19 21.17 -8.27
N ARG A 212 0.60 20.26 -8.84
CA ARG A 212 0.16 19.35 -9.89
C ARG A 212 0.14 17.93 -9.37
N LEU A 213 -0.92 17.20 -9.69
CA LEU A 213 -0.96 15.75 -9.54
C LEU A 213 -0.55 15.10 -10.86
N HIS A 214 0.37 14.14 -10.77
CA HIS A 214 0.81 13.33 -11.90
C HIS A 214 0.10 11.97 -11.84
N ALA A 215 -0.95 11.79 -12.64
CA ALA A 215 -1.59 10.49 -12.83
C ALA A 215 -0.84 9.70 -13.90
N ILE A 216 -0.23 8.58 -13.52
CA ILE A 216 0.66 7.77 -14.36
C ILE A 216 0.38 6.26 -14.19
N GLY A 217 0.92 5.44 -15.08
CA GLY A 217 0.99 3.99 -14.89
C GLY A 217 2.30 3.58 -14.21
N PRO A 218 2.39 2.32 -13.72
CA PRO A 218 3.62 1.79 -13.13
C PRO A 218 4.72 1.67 -14.17
N ARG A 219 5.96 1.63 -13.68
CA ARG A 219 7.14 1.31 -14.49
C ARG A 219 7.87 0.11 -13.93
N GLN A 220 8.84 -0.36 -14.70
CA GLN A 220 9.79 -1.36 -14.23
C GLN A 220 10.88 -0.73 -13.37
N TYR A 221 11.18 -1.37 -12.24
CA TYR A 221 12.19 -0.93 -11.28
C TYR A 221 13.47 -1.79 -11.39
N HIS A 222 14.01 -1.91 -12.61
CA HIS A 222 15.19 -2.72 -12.88
C HIS A 222 16.42 -2.25 -12.10
N GLU A 223 16.50 -0.96 -11.78
CA GLU A 223 17.55 -0.41 -10.92
C GLU A 223 17.52 -0.97 -9.50
N PHE A 224 16.37 -1.48 -9.03
CA PHE A 224 16.22 -2.22 -7.77
C PHE A 224 16.31 -3.74 -7.96
N GLY A 225 16.61 -4.20 -9.17
CA GLY A 225 16.68 -5.61 -9.51
C GLY A 225 15.31 -6.30 -9.57
N LEU A 226 14.20 -5.57 -9.73
CA LEU A 226 12.88 -6.18 -9.84
C LEU A 226 12.61 -6.70 -11.26
N SER A 227 11.94 -7.86 -11.35
CA SER A 227 11.37 -8.42 -12.58
C SER A 227 9.83 -8.38 -12.56
N ASP A 228 9.22 -8.85 -13.65
CA ASP A 228 7.77 -9.02 -13.78
C ASP A 228 7.21 -10.17 -12.94
N ASP A 229 8.06 -11.11 -12.51
CA ASP A 229 7.65 -12.26 -11.70
C ASP A 229 6.97 -11.81 -10.39
N PRO A 230 6.12 -12.65 -9.79
CA PRO A 230 5.55 -12.36 -8.48
C PRO A 230 6.59 -12.00 -7.43
N LEU A 231 6.33 -10.95 -6.64
CA LEU A 231 7.28 -10.44 -5.65
C LEU A 231 7.72 -11.50 -4.64
N TYR A 232 6.80 -12.38 -4.22
CA TYR A 232 7.14 -13.44 -3.28
C TYR A 232 8.08 -14.47 -3.92
N LEU A 233 7.85 -14.87 -5.17
CA LEU A 233 8.72 -15.81 -5.90
C LEU A 233 10.13 -15.23 -6.14
N GLN A 234 10.21 -13.92 -6.43
CA GLN A 234 11.50 -13.23 -6.51
C GLN A 234 12.26 -13.32 -5.19
N PHE A 235 11.57 -13.23 -4.05
CA PHE A 235 12.20 -13.37 -2.73
C PHE A 235 12.68 -14.80 -2.49
N GLU A 236 11.93 -15.82 -2.91
CA GLU A 236 12.37 -17.23 -2.79
C GLU A 236 13.66 -17.50 -3.55
N THR A 237 13.77 -16.88 -4.73
CA THR A 237 14.93 -17.05 -5.61
C THR A 237 16.15 -16.29 -5.08
N ASP A 238 15.96 -15.05 -4.62
CA ASP A 238 17.03 -14.22 -4.07
C ASP A 238 16.49 -13.29 -2.97
N PRO A 239 16.53 -13.72 -1.70
CA PRO A 239 16.10 -12.90 -0.58
C PRO A 239 16.86 -11.57 -0.43
N ALA A 240 18.10 -11.49 -0.94
CA ALA A 240 18.90 -10.28 -0.83
C ALA A 240 18.41 -9.15 -1.74
N ARG A 241 17.67 -9.48 -2.80
CA ARG A 241 17.03 -8.51 -3.71
C ARG A 241 16.17 -7.49 -2.98
N PHE A 242 15.46 -7.91 -1.94
CA PHE A 242 14.54 -7.05 -1.18
C PHE A 242 15.20 -6.34 0.00
N GLN A 243 16.52 -6.49 0.19
CA GLN A 243 17.21 -5.91 1.34
C GLN A 243 17.14 -4.37 1.34
N PHE A 244 16.94 -3.73 0.19
CA PHE A 244 16.77 -2.27 0.10
C PHE A 244 15.50 -1.77 0.80
N ILE A 245 14.50 -2.63 1.05
CA ILE A 245 13.28 -2.26 1.77
C ILE A 245 13.61 -1.96 3.24
N SER A 246 14.36 -2.83 3.90
CA SER A 246 14.76 -2.62 5.30
C SER A 246 16.09 -1.89 5.45
N LYS A 247 16.89 -1.76 4.39
CA LYS A 247 18.13 -0.97 4.37
C LYS A 247 18.17 0.00 3.18
N PRO A 248 17.24 0.98 3.10
CA PRO A 248 17.15 1.87 1.94
C PRO A 248 18.39 2.74 1.73
N GLY A 249 19.14 3.05 2.79
CA GLY A 249 20.41 3.76 2.69
C GLY A 249 21.50 3.01 1.91
N SER A 250 21.36 1.69 1.71
CA SER A 250 22.31 0.91 0.89
C SER A 250 22.22 1.20 -0.61
N VAL A 251 21.15 1.88 -1.04
CA VAL A 251 20.90 2.32 -2.42
C VAL A 251 20.47 3.79 -2.45
N ALA A 252 21.03 4.61 -1.55
CA ALA A 252 20.64 6.00 -1.32
C ALA A 252 20.63 6.84 -2.61
N GLU A 253 21.57 6.57 -3.52
CA GLU A 253 21.70 7.21 -4.82
C GLU A 253 20.49 6.97 -5.74
N LYS A 254 19.82 5.82 -5.62
CA LYS A 254 18.65 5.47 -6.46
C LYS A 254 17.39 6.23 -6.06
N TRP A 255 17.32 6.69 -4.82
CA TRP A 255 16.20 7.51 -4.34
C TRP A 255 16.31 8.97 -4.79
N GLN A 256 17.50 9.42 -5.19
CA GLN A 256 17.69 10.78 -5.66
C GLN A 256 16.92 10.98 -6.96
N ARG A 257 15.96 11.91 -6.94
CA ARG A 257 15.05 12.18 -8.08
C ARG A 257 14.24 10.96 -8.52
N PHE A 258 13.96 10.03 -7.60
CA PHE A 258 13.07 8.92 -7.88
C PHE A 258 11.74 9.44 -8.44
N GLU A 259 11.28 8.77 -9.49
CA GLU A 259 9.94 8.88 -10.04
C GLU A 259 9.31 7.49 -10.03
N PRO A 260 8.08 7.35 -9.51
CA PRO A 260 7.41 6.06 -9.38
C PRO A 260 6.99 5.47 -10.72
#